data_AF-A0A529NHK6-F1
#
_entry.id   AF-A0A529NHK6-F1
#
_cell.length_a   1.000
_cell.length_b   1.000
_cell.length_c   1.000
_cell.angle_alpha   90.00
_cell.angle_beta   90.00
_cell.angle_gamma   90.00
#
_symmetry.space_group_name_H-M   'P 1'
#
loop_
_entity.id
_entity.type
_entity.pdbx_description
1 polymer ?
#
loop_
_entity_poly.entity_id
_entity_poly.type
_entity_poly.pdbx_seq_one_letter_code
_entity_poly.pdbx_strand_id
1 'polypeptide(L)' 'VSRPAVSQHLKVLLEAGLVNAKAEGTRRVYTVSSAGFLRLNIWLDQFWEALPGE' A
#
# COMPACT_ATOMS: atom_id res chain seq x y z
N VAL A 1 -10.14 9.91 11.99
CA VAL A 1 -9.00 8.96 12.09
C VAL A 1 -7.94 9.59 12.99
N SER A 2 -7.50 8.88 14.03
CA SER A 2 -6.52 9.41 14.99
C SER A 2 -5.11 9.43 14.37
N ARG A 3 -4.24 10.36 14.80
CA ARG A 3 -2.82 10.41 14.37
C ARG A 3 -2.06 9.07 14.56
N PRO A 4 -2.25 8.31 15.65
CA PRO A 4 -1.67 6.97 15.79
C PRO A 4 -2.13 6.01 14.67
N ALA A 5 -3.42 6.02 14.34
CA ALA A 5 -3.98 5.16 13.31
C ALA A 5 -3.42 5.48 11.91
N VAL A 6 -3.21 6.76 11.60
CA VAL A 6 -2.58 7.17 10.32
C VAL A 6 -1.14 6.66 10.22
N SER A 7 -0.34 6.79 11.28
CA SER A 7 1.04 6.31 11.29
C SER A 7 1.11 4.78 11.14
N GLN A 8 0.18 4.07 11.80
CA GLN A 8 0.08 2.61 11.68
C GLN A 8 -0.30 2.19 10.25
N HIS A 9 -1.30 2.82 9.64
CA HIS A 9 -1.67 2.54 8.25
C HIS A 9 -0.50 2.81 7.29
N LEU A 10 0.20 3.94 7.44
CA LEU A 10 1.36 4.26 6.60
C LEU A 10 2.49 3.25 6.77
N LYS A 11 2.71 2.73 7.99
CA LYS A 11 3.69 1.67 8.23
C LYS A 11 3.32 0.38 7.50
N VAL A 12 2.06 -0.07 7.63
CA VAL A 12 1.59 -1.28 6.93
C VAL A 12 1.67 -1.13 5.41
N LEU A 13 1.26 0.03 4.88
CA LEU A 13 1.35 0.30 3.44
C LEU A 13 2.80 0.33 2.94
N LEU A 14 3.74 0.82 3.76
CA LEU A 14 5.17 0.84 3.43
C LEU A 14 5.75 -0.58 3.44
N GLU A 15 5.40 -1.40 4.44
CA GLU A 15 5.82 -2.80 4.54
C GLU A 15 5.26 -3.65 3.40
N ALA A 16 4.02 -3.38 2.97
CA ALA A 16 3.41 -4.01 1.80
C ALA A 16 3.98 -3.52 0.46
N GLY A 17 4.86 -2.51 0.46
CA GLY A 17 5.43 -1.91 -0.76
C GLY A 17 4.44 -1.08 -1.60
N LEU A 18 3.29 -0.73 -1.02
CA LEU A 18 2.24 0.07 -1.68
C LEU A 18 2.55 1.57 -1.65
N VAL A 19 3.33 2.02 -0.67
CA VAL A 19 3.84 3.39 -0.60
C VAL A 19 5.34 3.40 -0.40
N ASN A 20 6.01 4.42 -0.91
CA ASN A 20 7.42 4.70 -0.68
C ASN A 20 7.56 5.87 0.29
N ALA A 21 8.52 5.78 1.20
CA ALA A 21 8.88 6.87 2.10
C ALA A 21 10.22 7.49 1.69
N LYS A 22 10.23 8.79 1.45
CA LYS A 22 11.44 9.58 1.19
C LYS A 22 11.65 10.60 2.30
N ALA A 23 12.87 10.68 2.83
CA ALA A 23 13.23 11.75 3.77
C ALA A 23 13.49 13.04 3.00
N GLU A 24 12.78 14.11 3.34
CA GLU A 24 13.02 15.47 2.87
C GLU A 24 13.28 16.36 4.08
N GLY A 25 14.56 16.52 4.44
CA GLY A 25 14.95 17.28 5.63
C GLY A 25 14.35 16.69 6.91
N THR A 26 13.50 17.47 7.59
CA THR A 26 12.85 17.07 8.86
C THR A 26 11.51 16.35 8.68
N ARG A 27 11.04 16.15 7.44
CA ARG A 27 9.78 15.46 7.15
C ARG A 27 10.01 14.19 6.34
N ARG A 28 9.11 13.22 6.51
CA ARG A 28 9.01 12.03 5.65
C ARG A 28 7.85 12.23 4.68
N VAL A 29 8.16 12.24 3.40
CA VAL A 29 7.17 12.31 2.32
C VAL A 29 6.83 10.89 1.89
N TYR A 30 5.55 10.54 1.97
CA TYR A 30 5.04 9.27 1.50
C TYR A 30 4.44 9.44 0.11
N THR A 31 4.80 8.55 -0.81
CA THR A 31 4.33 8.57 -2.20
C THR A 31 3.74 7.21 -2.54
N VAL A 32 2.71 7.18 -3.37
CA VAL A 32 2.11 5.92 -3.82
C VAL A 32 3.06 5.21 -4.78
N SER A 33 3.28 3.91 -4.57
CA SER A 33 4.11 3.07 -5.42
C SER A 33 3.27 2.42 -6.52
N SER A 34 3.33 2.94 -7.75
CA SER A 34 2.63 2.35 -8.90
C SER A 34 3.00 0.88 -9.10
N ALA A 35 4.26 0.50 -8.83
CA ALA A 35 4.72 -0.88 -8.92
C ALA A 35 4.09 -1.78 -7.84
N GLY A 36 3.91 -1.26 -6.61
CA GLY A 36 3.24 -1.99 -5.54
C GLY A 36 1.77 -2.23 -5.86
N PHE A 37 1.08 -1.20 -6.35
CA PHE A 37 -0.31 -1.31 -6.78
C PHE A 37 -0.50 -2.22 -7.99
N LEU A 38 0.46 -2.28 -8.92
CA LEU A 38 0.41 -3.25 -10.02
C LEU A 38 0.43 -4.70 -9.50
N ARG A 39 1.30 -5.01 -8.53
CA ARG A 39 1.33 -6.35 -7.90
C ARG A 39 0.04 -6.65 -7.16
N LEU A 40 -0.51 -5.67 -6.44
CA LEU A 40 -1.79 -5.81 -5.76
C LEU A 40 -2.92 -6.07 -6.74
N ASN A 41 -2.98 -5.34 -7.85
CA ASN A 41 -3.99 -5.57 -8.89
C ASN A 41 -3.86 -6.99 -9.47
N ILE A 42 -2.66 -7.45 -9.82
CA ILE A 42 -2.47 -8.82 -10.32
C ILE A 42 -2.92 -9.87 -9.29
N TRP A 43 -2.59 -9.65 -8.00
CA TRP A 43 -3.04 -10.55 -6.95
C TRP A 43 -4.56 -10.51 -6.75
N LEU A 44 -5.18 -9.34 -6.83
CA LEU A 44 -6.63 -9.19 -6.76
C LEU A 44 -7.30 -9.87 -7.96
N ASP A 45 -6.80 -9.64 -9.16
CA ASP A 45 -7.31 -10.28 -10.39
C ASP A 45 -7.29 -11.80 -10.23
N GLN A 46 -6.18 -12.38 -9.76
CA GLN A 46 -6.08 -13.81 -9.46
C GLN A 46 -7.03 -14.26 -8.33
N PHE A 47 -7.20 -13.46 -7.28
CA PHE A 47 -8.11 -13.76 -6.19
C PHE A 47 -9.57 -13.80 -6.66
N TRP A 48 -9.98 -12.86 -7.51
CA TRP A 48 -11.33 -12.80 -8.07
C TRP A 48 -11.56 -13.86 -9.15
N GLU A 49 -10.55 -14.18 -9.97
CA GLU A 49 -10.62 -15.31 -10.92
C GLU A 49 -10.69 -16.67 -10.21
N ALA A 50 -10.09 -16.78 -9.02
CA ALA A 50 -10.14 -17.98 -8.20
C ALA A 50 -11.42 -18.11 -7.37
N LEU A 51 -12.32 -17.11 -7.41
CA LEU A 51 -13.69 -17.23 -6.91
C LEU A 51 -14.55 -17.74 -8.06
N PRO A 52 -14.90 -19.05 -8.12
CA PRO A 52 -15.95 -19.49 -9.03
C PRO A 52 -17.22 -18.76 -8.62
N GLY A 53 -17.83 -18.06 -9.57
CA GLY A 53 -19.19 -17.57 -9.40
C GLY A 53 -20.12 -18.77 -9.26
N GLU A 54 -20.70 -18.89 -8.05
CA GLU A 54 -21.81 -19.80 -7.67
C GLU A 54 -21.53 -21.31 -7.62
#